data_AF-A0A1M4WMR4-F1
#
_entry.id   AF-A0A1M4WMR4-F1
#
_cell.length_a   1.000
_cell.length_b   1.000
_cell.length_c   1.000
_cell.angle_alpha   90.00
_cell.angle_beta   90.00
_cell.angle_gamma   90.00
#
_symmetry.space_group_name_H-M   'P 1'
#
loop_
_entity.id
_entity.type
_entity.pdbx_description
1 polymer ?
#
loop_
_entity_poly.entity_id
_entity_poly.type
_entity_poly.pdbx_seq_one_letter_code
_entity_poly.pdbx_strand_id
1 'polypeptide(L)'
;MINNWYFKFLIITPLFILFSCSEIEDSIPQNYNRNNTHDNYVSPYVGSWVGTYSGEVSGTLILNVSNTGSMEVIRTLNGKVEEVYYTGLQEPGGHLNPAPSPKGFTLYGSLYAKAGTWNFQNRSGNWYVDKK
;
A
#
# COMPACT_ATOMS: atom_id res chain seq x y z
N MET A 1 -70.92 -34.10 -39.89
CA MET A 1 -71.17 -33.33 -41.13
C MET A 1 -70.60 -31.94 -40.94
N ILE A 2 -69.66 -31.52 -41.81
CA ILE A 2 -69.39 -30.12 -42.26
C ILE A 2 -68.89 -29.15 -41.15
N ASN A 3 -67.84 -28.34 -41.27
CA ASN A 3 -66.82 -28.06 -42.29
C ASN A 3 -65.66 -27.30 -41.61
N ASN A 4 -64.54 -27.18 -42.33
CA ASN A 4 -63.37 -26.34 -42.10
C ASN A 4 -63.66 -24.83 -41.82
N TRP A 5 -62.57 -24.13 -41.46
CA TRP A 5 -62.38 -22.71 -41.09
C TRP A 5 -62.47 -22.51 -39.58
N TYR A 6 -61.45 -22.00 -38.88
CA TYR A 6 -60.84 -20.69 -39.11
C TYR A 6 -59.33 -20.71 -38.86
N PHE A 7 -58.58 -20.72 -39.96
CA PHE A 7 -57.18 -20.29 -40.03
C PHE A 7 -57.19 -18.77 -39.85
N LYS A 8 -57.13 -18.27 -38.61
CA LYS A 8 -56.91 -16.86 -38.24
C LYS A 8 -56.99 -16.69 -36.72
N PHE A 9 -55.87 -16.86 -36.04
CA PHE A 9 -55.52 -16.08 -34.85
C PHE A 9 -53.99 -16.04 -34.74
N LEU A 10 -53.40 -15.40 -35.74
CA LEU A 10 -52.01 -14.97 -35.80
C LEU A 10 -51.96 -13.58 -35.18
N ILE A 11 -52.13 -13.45 -33.85
CA ILE A 11 -51.71 -12.31 -33.01
C ILE A 11 -51.65 -12.81 -31.56
N ILE A 12 -50.45 -13.09 -31.02
CA ILE A 12 -50.03 -12.56 -29.72
C ILE A 12 -48.58 -12.12 -29.88
N THR A 13 -48.40 -10.83 -29.68
CA THR A 13 -47.23 -9.99 -29.95
C THR A 13 -46.28 -9.99 -28.73
N PRO A 14 -45.27 -9.11 -28.68
CA PRO A 14 -43.83 -9.37 -28.87
C PRO A 14 -43.04 -9.38 -27.55
N LEU A 15 -41.78 -9.84 -27.55
CA LEU A 15 -40.83 -9.37 -26.53
C LEU A 15 -39.43 -9.24 -27.11
N PHE A 16 -39.15 -7.99 -27.50
CA PHE A 16 -37.87 -7.29 -27.44
C PHE A 16 -36.67 -8.13 -27.04
N ILE A 17 -35.87 -8.53 -28.03
CA ILE A 17 -34.44 -8.77 -27.84
C ILE A 17 -33.70 -7.97 -28.92
N LEU A 18 -33.82 -6.65 -28.84
CA LEU A 18 -32.80 -5.75 -29.37
C LEU A 18 -32.04 -5.21 -28.16
N PHE A 19 -31.18 -6.05 -27.58
CA PHE A 19 -30.04 -5.50 -26.85
C PHE A 19 -29.10 -4.93 -27.91
N SER A 20 -29.29 -3.66 -28.21
CA SER A 20 -28.27 -2.86 -28.87
C SER A 20 -26.99 -2.98 -28.06
N CYS A 21 -25.96 -3.53 -28.68
CA CYS A 21 -24.59 -3.33 -28.24
C CYS A 21 -24.33 -1.83 -28.40
N SER A 22 -24.51 -1.07 -27.32
CA SER A 22 -23.90 0.25 -27.24
C SER A 22 -22.41 -0.03 -27.11
N GLU A 23 -21.65 0.26 -28.16
CA GLU A 23 -20.24 0.58 -27.98
C GLU A 23 -20.20 1.64 -26.88
N ILE A 24 -19.59 1.25 -25.76
CA ILE A 24 -19.26 2.16 -24.68
C ILE A 24 -18.36 3.19 -25.34
N GLU A 25 -18.90 4.39 -25.48
CA GLU A 25 -18.18 5.60 -25.77
C GLU A 25 -17.02 5.67 -24.76
N ASP A 26 -15.80 5.43 -25.25
CA ASP A 26 -14.55 5.50 -24.50
C ASP A 26 -14.41 6.89 -23.88
N SER A 27 -15.01 7.03 -22.70
CA SER A 27 -14.99 8.24 -21.88
C SER A 27 -13.99 8.06 -20.74
N ILE A 28 -12.75 7.66 -21.02
CA ILE A 28 -11.64 7.79 -20.06
C ILE A 28 -10.39 8.24 -20.81
N PRO A 29 -9.96 9.49 -20.55
CA PRO A 29 -8.69 9.57 -19.84
C PRO A 29 -8.86 10.35 -18.53
N GLN A 30 -9.52 9.74 -17.54
CA GLN A 30 -9.31 10.10 -16.12
C GLN A 30 -7.92 9.67 -15.59
N ASN A 31 -6.93 9.53 -16.48
CA ASN A 31 -5.54 9.19 -16.13
C ASN A 31 -4.54 10.29 -16.48
N TYR A 32 -4.98 11.46 -16.98
CA TYR A 32 -4.05 12.55 -17.29
C TYR A 32 -3.67 13.40 -16.07
N ASN A 33 -4.42 13.33 -14.96
CA ASN A 33 -4.19 14.19 -13.79
C ASN A 33 -3.68 13.46 -12.54
N ARG A 34 -3.43 12.14 -12.61
CA ARG A 34 -2.92 11.35 -11.46
C ARG A 34 -1.39 11.33 -11.37
N ASN A 35 -0.71 11.58 -12.49
CA ASN A 35 0.74 11.59 -12.59
C ASN A 35 1.32 12.92 -12.07
N ASN A 36 0.66 14.04 -12.36
CA ASN A 36 1.16 15.38 -12.02
C ASN A 36 1.23 15.66 -10.50
N THR A 37 0.43 14.94 -9.70
CA THR A 37 0.45 15.05 -8.23
C THR A 37 1.45 14.12 -7.56
N HIS A 38 1.79 12.99 -8.18
CA HIS A 38 2.84 12.09 -7.67
C HIS A 38 4.23 12.67 -7.90
N ASP A 39 4.44 13.39 -9.02
CA ASP A 39 5.75 13.95 -9.35
C ASP A 39 6.19 15.08 -8.40
N ASN A 40 5.24 15.72 -7.71
CA ASN A 40 5.51 16.82 -6.77
C ASN A 40 5.32 16.40 -5.29
N TYR A 41 5.06 15.12 -5.02
CA TYR A 41 4.90 14.66 -3.66
C TYR A 41 6.24 14.63 -2.91
N VAL A 42 6.29 15.27 -1.74
CA VAL A 42 7.40 15.17 -0.80
C VAL A 42 6.84 14.69 0.54
N SER A 43 7.29 13.52 0.98
CA SER A 43 6.89 12.97 2.27
C SER A 43 7.28 13.94 3.39
N PRO A 44 6.36 14.25 4.34
CA PRO A 44 6.66 15.11 5.47
C PRO A 44 7.71 14.49 6.41
N TYR A 45 7.97 13.19 6.27
CA TYR A 45 8.94 12.44 7.07
C TYR A 45 10.33 12.36 6.43
N VAL A 46 10.58 13.03 5.30
CA VAL A 46 11.89 13.05 4.63
C VAL A 46 13.03 13.41 5.60
N GLY A 47 14.16 12.72 5.47
CA GLY A 47 15.36 12.94 6.27
C GLY A 47 15.84 11.70 7.03
N SER A 48 16.82 11.88 7.91
CA SER A 48 17.40 10.81 8.71
C SER A 48 16.80 10.83 10.12
N TRP A 49 16.34 9.67 10.58
CA TRP A 49 15.81 9.46 11.91
C TRP A 49 16.70 8.45 12.63
N VAL A 50 17.13 8.78 13.84
CA VAL A 50 18.11 7.98 14.58
C VAL A 50 17.57 7.68 15.97
N GLY A 51 17.75 6.45 16.42
CA GLY A 51 17.40 6.08 17.78
C GLY A 51 17.73 4.62 18.07
N THR A 52 16.94 3.99 18.93
CA THR A 52 17.28 2.66 19.46
C THR A 52 16.11 1.70 19.35
N TYR A 53 16.44 0.42 19.24
CA TYR A 53 15.53 -0.68 19.53
C TYR A 53 16.01 -1.38 20.80
N SER A 54 15.07 -1.85 21.60
CA SER A 54 15.31 -2.52 22.88
C SER A 54 14.30 -3.64 23.10
N GLY A 55 14.59 -4.52 24.06
CA GLY A 55 13.83 -5.74 24.34
C GLY A 55 14.81 -6.84 24.70
N GLU A 56 14.62 -8.04 24.15
CA GLU A 56 15.57 -9.15 24.34
C GLU A 56 16.93 -8.92 23.67
N VAL A 57 16.95 -8.10 22.62
CA VAL A 57 18.18 -7.55 22.02
C VAL A 57 18.00 -6.06 21.86
N SER A 58 19.11 -5.32 21.98
CA SER A 58 19.10 -3.86 21.89
C SER A 58 20.20 -3.36 20.97
N GLY A 59 19.94 -2.26 20.27
CA GLY A 59 20.87 -1.67 19.32
C GLY A 59 20.38 -0.33 18.79
N THR A 60 21.04 0.19 17.75
CA THR A 60 20.67 1.47 17.13
C THR A 60 19.96 1.23 15.80
N LEU A 61 18.96 2.06 15.52
CA LEU A 61 18.27 2.16 14.24
C LEU A 61 18.57 3.51 13.60
N ILE A 62 18.84 3.48 12.29
CA ILE A 62 18.87 4.66 11.44
C ILE A 62 17.85 4.43 10.32
N LEU A 63 16.92 5.37 10.15
CA LEU A 63 15.85 5.33 9.16
C LEU A 63 16.03 6.53 8.23
N ASN A 64 16.45 6.30 7.00
CA ASN A 64 16.64 7.36 6.00
C ASN A 64 15.45 7.37 5.04
N VAL A 65 14.65 8.43 5.09
CA VAL A 65 13.43 8.58 4.31
C VAL A 65 13.68 9.48 3.10
N SER A 66 13.34 9.01 1.91
CA SER A 66 13.39 9.75 0.65
C SER A 66 12.20 10.70 0.49
N ASN A 67 12.26 11.57 -0.52
CA ASN A 67 11.13 12.44 -0.88
C ASN A 67 9.85 11.63 -1.20
N THR A 68 9.97 10.42 -1.74
CA THR A 68 8.83 9.59 -2.12
C THR A 68 8.27 8.77 -0.95
N GLY A 69 8.83 8.87 0.24
CA GLY A 69 8.46 8.03 1.38
C GLY A 69 9.06 6.62 1.36
N SER A 70 9.97 6.33 0.43
CA SER A 70 10.81 5.12 0.50
C SER A 70 11.81 5.28 1.66
N MET A 71 12.12 4.19 2.35
CA MET A 71 12.92 4.23 3.56
C MET A 71 14.01 3.15 3.54
N GLU A 72 15.25 3.58 3.73
CA GLU A 72 16.37 2.70 4.08
C GLU A 72 16.43 2.54 5.59
N VAL A 73 16.55 1.30 6.05
CA VAL A 73 16.68 0.94 7.46
C VAL A 73 18.04 0.33 7.68
N ILE A 74 18.83 0.93 8.57
CA ILE A 74 20.13 0.42 9.01
C ILE A 74 20.00 0.01 10.46
N ARG A 75 20.19 -1.28 10.73
CA ARG A 75 20.18 -1.84 12.08
C ARG A 75 21.60 -2.15 12.51
N THR A 76 21.96 -1.70 13.70
CA THR A 76 23.27 -1.98 14.29
C THR A 76 23.13 -2.67 15.64
N LEU A 77 24.05 -3.59 15.92
CA LEU A 77 24.18 -4.29 17.20
C LEU A 77 25.63 -4.18 17.65
N ASN A 78 25.86 -3.80 18.91
CA ASN A 78 27.21 -3.62 19.46
C ASN A 78 28.13 -2.72 18.59
N GLY A 79 27.57 -1.65 18.01
CA GLY A 79 28.28 -0.70 17.15
C GLY A 79 28.62 -1.22 15.75
N LYS A 80 28.17 -2.41 15.36
CA LYS A 80 28.37 -2.97 14.03
C LYS A 80 27.07 -2.99 13.24
N VAL A 81 27.15 -2.71 11.93
CA VAL A 81 26.00 -2.86 11.03
C VAL A 81 25.66 -4.33 10.91
N GLU A 82 24.48 -4.70 11.37
CA GLU A 82 23.96 -6.05 11.27
C GLU A 82 23.25 -6.26 9.94
N GLU A 83 22.46 -5.28 9.52
CA GLU A 83 21.77 -5.32 8.23
C GLU A 83 21.34 -3.93 7.76
N VAL A 84 21.19 -3.84 6.44
CA VAL A 84 20.56 -2.72 5.74
C VAL A 84 19.46 -3.30 4.87
N TYR A 85 18.28 -2.72 4.92
CA TYR A 85 17.16 -3.13 4.08
C TYR A 85 16.24 -1.95 3.75
N TYR A 86 15.33 -2.15 2.81
CA TYR A 86 14.46 -1.09 2.32
C TYR A 86 13.00 -1.45 2.56
N THR A 87 12.23 -0.45 2.97
CA THR A 87 10.77 -0.50 3.05
C THR A 87 10.20 0.86 2.64
N GLY A 88 8.91 1.08 2.84
CA GLY A 88 8.26 2.35 2.58
C GLY A 88 7.42 2.81 3.77
N LEU A 89 6.99 4.06 3.70
CA LEU A 89 5.97 4.62 4.57
C LEU A 89 4.62 4.51 3.89
N GLN A 90 3.60 4.17 4.67
CA GLN A 90 2.21 4.27 4.30
C GLN A 90 1.68 5.65 4.74
N GLU A 91 1.02 6.33 3.81
CA GLU A 91 0.40 7.63 4.05
C GLU A 91 -1.13 7.46 4.20
N PRO A 92 -1.79 8.35 4.96
CA PRO A 92 -1.22 9.43 5.77
C PRO A 92 -0.63 8.91 7.11
N GLY A 93 0.33 9.65 7.67
CA GLY A 93 0.77 9.44 9.06
C GLY A 93 2.11 8.72 9.24
N GLY A 94 2.81 8.43 8.14
CA GLY A 94 4.18 7.90 8.20
C GLY A 94 4.27 6.55 8.91
N HIS A 95 3.23 5.72 8.75
CA HIS A 95 3.24 4.35 9.25
C HIS A 95 4.27 3.54 8.49
N LEU A 96 5.09 2.77 9.19
CA LEU A 96 6.02 1.87 8.51
C LEU A 96 5.22 0.80 7.78
N ASN A 97 5.55 0.51 6.53
CA ASN A 97 5.03 -0.66 5.83
C ASN A 97 5.79 -1.91 6.35
N PRO A 98 5.20 -2.74 7.23
CA PRO A 98 5.96 -3.77 7.90
C PRO A 98 6.31 -4.87 6.91
N ALA A 99 7.60 -5.06 6.69
CA ALA A 99 8.13 -6.14 5.87
C ALA A 99 9.35 -6.75 6.57
N PRO A 100 9.52 -8.08 6.53
CA PRO A 100 10.70 -8.72 7.07
C PRO A 100 11.92 -8.30 6.27
N SER A 101 12.99 -7.92 6.99
CA SER A 101 14.31 -7.73 6.40
C SER A 101 14.84 -9.05 5.82
N PRO A 102 15.95 -9.03 5.06
CA PRO A 102 16.61 -10.25 4.60
C PRO A 102 16.98 -11.24 5.72
N LYS A 103 17.16 -10.76 6.95
CA LYS A 103 17.41 -11.61 8.13
C LYS A 103 16.13 -11.97 8.89
N GLY A 104 14.98 -11.36 8.57
CA GLY A 104 13.68 -11.60 9.22
C GLY A 104 13.31 -10.58 10.31
N PHE A 105 14.03 -9.46 10.41
CA PHE A 105 13.71 -8.39 11.37
C PHE A 105 12.60 -7.51 10.79
N THR A 106 11.51 -7.33 11.54
CA THR A 106 10.35 -6.55 11.10
C THR A 106 10.09 -5.40 12.06
N LEU A 107 9.97 -4.19 11.53
CA LEU A 107 9.57 -3.00 12.28
C LEU A 107 8.08 -2.72 12.08
N TYR A 108 7.41 -2.34 13.17
CA TYR A 108 6.04 -1.86 13.22
C TYR A 108 6.01 -0.50 13.91
N GLY A 109 5.06 0.36 13.57
CA GLY A 109 4.90 1.68 14.20
C GLY A 109 4.86 2.80 13.18
N SER A 110 5.19 4.01 13.59
CA SER A 110 5.20 5.17 12.70
C SER A 110 6.24 6.21 13.07
N LEU A 111 6.70 6.97 12.09
CA LEU A 111 7.57 8.12 12.31
C LEU A 111 6.82 9.30 12.96
N TYR A 112 5.50 9.38 12.79
CA TYR A 112 4.65 10.32 13.52
C TYR A 112 4.71 10.08 15.04
N ALA A 113 4.57 8.83 15.47
CA ALA A 113 4.66 8.45 16.88
C ALA A 113 6.11 8.39 17.38
N LYS A 114 7.10 8.49 16.48
CA LYS A 114 8.53 8.36 16.78
C LYS A 114 8.89 7.03 17.46
N ALA A 115 8.02 6.04 17.35
CA ALA A 115 8.08 4.84 18.15
C ALA A 115 7.30 3.69 17.51
N GLY A 116 7.58 2.49 18.02
CA GLY A 116 6.84 1.29 17.66
C GLY A 116 7.43 0.04 18.25
N THR A 117 7.14 -1.10 17.62
CA THR A 117 7.61 -2.42 18.04
C THR A 117 8.42 -3.10 16.95
N TRP A 118 9.19 -4.11 17.33
CA TRP A 118 9.93 -4.95 16.39
C TRP A 118 9.76 -6.42 16.74
N ASN A 119 9.82 -7.26 15.71
CA ASN A 119 9.85 -8.72 15.85
C ASN A 119 11.02 -9.30 15.06
N PHE A 120 11.67 -10.31 15.64
CA PHE A 120 12.74 -11.08 15.01
C PHE A 120 12.74 -12.51 15.54
N GLN A 121 12.35 -13.46 14.70
CA GLN A 121 12.15 -14.85 15.13
C GLN A 121 11.16 -14.89 16.32
N ASN A 122 11.59 -15.42 17.47
CA ASN A 122 10.78 -15.50 18.70
C ASN A 122 10.99 -14.30 19.63
N ARG A 123 11.75 -13.29 19.19
CA ARG A 123 12.12 -12.12 20.00
C ARG A 123 11.30 -10.92 19.57
N SER A 124 11.04 -10.05 20.53
CA SER A 124 10.34 -8.80 20.27
C SER A 124 10.81 -7.68 21.18
N GLY A 125 10.38 -6.47 20.87
CA GLY A 125 10.61 -5.33 21.73
C GLY A 125 10.10 -4.03 21.13
N ASN A 126 10.59 -2.92 21.66
CA ASN A 126 10.17 -1.57 21.28
C ASN A 126 11.31 -0.83 20.61
N TRP A 127 10.97 0.17 19.80
CA TRP A 127 11.94 1.12 19.27
C TRP A 127 11.44 2.55 19.38
N TYR A 128 12.39 3.48 19.40
CA TYR A 128 12.18 4.92 19.47
C TYR A 128 13.22 5.62 18.61
N VAL A 129 12.83 6.67 17.89
CA VAL A 129 13.72 7.47 17.02
C VAL A 129 13.39 8.94 17.10
N ASP A 130 14.39 9.79 16.89
CA ASP A 130 14.22 11.22 16.69
C ASP A 130 14.78 11.64 15.34
N LYS A 131 14.20 12.71 14.78
CA LYS A 131 14.71 13.32 13.56
C LYS A 131 16.04 13.99 13.88
N LYS A 132 17.06 13.68 13.09
CA LYS A 132 18.41 14.24 13.23
C LYS A 132 18.52 15.62 12.59
#